data_AF-A0A2D8U1G9-F1
#
_entry.id   AF-A0A2D8U1G9-F1
#
_cell.length_a   1.000
_cell.length_b   1.000
_cell.length_c   1.000
_cell.angle_alpha   90.00
_cell.angle_beta   90.00
_cell.angle_gamma   90.00
#
_symmetry.space_group_name_H-M   'P 1'
#
loop_
_entity.id
_entity.type
_entity.pdbx_description
1 polymer ?
#
loop_
_entity_poly.entity_id
_entity_poly.type
_entity_poly.pdbx_seq_one_letter_code
_entity_poly.pdbx_strand_id
1 'polypeptide(L)' 'MAETLIKKTSDEGYIIAWKHKQNHTDLGKFDKVMTYGEALKECEKLIEENQEKTFWPEKSEDSKEGFAFP' A
#
# COMPACT_ATOMS: atom_id res chain seq x y z
N MET A 1 0.05 22.60 -16.24
CA MET A 1 -0.15 22.33 -14.80
C MET A 1 0.52 21.00 -14.49
N ALA A 2 1.64 21.00 -13.77
CA ALA A 2 2.22 19.75 -13.26
C ALA A 2 1.43 19.39 -12.01
N GLU A 3 0.34 18.65 -12.21
CA GLU A 3 -0.40 17.99 -11.14
C GLU A 3 0.54 16.94 -10.58
N THR A 4 1.38 17.36 -9.64
CA THR A 4 2.29 16.48 -8.94
C THR A 4 1.41 15.41 -8.30
N LEU A 5 1.57 14.17 -8.77
CA LEU A 5 1.04 12.93 -8.17
C LEU A 5 1.66 12.70 -6.78
N ILE A 6 1.71 13.74 -5.94
CA ILE A 6 1.89 13.62 -4.51
C ILE A 6 0.59 12.96 -4.07
N LYS A 7 0.61 11.62 -3.96
CA LYS A 7 -0.41 10.87 -3.24
C LYS A 7 -0.65 11.65 -1.95
N LYS A 8 -1.79 12.33 -1.86
CA LYS A 8 -2.11 13.12 -0.67
C LYS A 8 -2.04 12.13 0.48
N THR A 9 -1.35 12.48 1.55
CA THR A 9 -1.28 11.61 2.74
C THR A 9 -2.67 11.27 3.27
N SER A 10 -3.67 12.09 2.94
CA SER A 10 -5.10 11.90 3.20
C SER A 10 -5.85 11.07 2.15
N ASP A 11 -5.20 10.53 1.11
CA ASP A 11 -5.85 9.63 0.15
C ASP A 11 -6.12 8.30 0.88
N GLU A 12 -7.40 8.00 1.07
CA GLU A 12 -7.91 6.76 1.66
C GLU A 12 -7.93 5.65 0.60
N GLY A 13 -8.12 4.40 1.02
CA GLY A 13 -8.10 3.27 0.09
C GLY A 13 -6.73 2.62 -0.09
N TYR A 14 -5.78 2.83 0.84
CA TYR A 14 -4.51 2.13 0.82
C TYR A 14 -4.51 0.94 1.77
N ILE A 15 -3.92 -0.14 1.32
CA ILE A 15 -3.64 -1.34 2.08
C ILE A 15 -2.12 -1.52 2.18
N ILE A 16 -1.68 -2.32 3.13
CA ILE A 16 -0.26 -2.65 3.27
C ILE A 16 -0.03 -4.01 2.62
N ALA A 17 0.77 -4.05 1.57
CA ALA A 17 1.27 -5.28 1.01
C ALA A 17 2.65 -5.59 1.57
N TRP A 18 3.00 -6.86 1.66
CA TRP A 18 4.28 -7.30 2.16
C TRP A 18 4.79 -8.53 1.43
N LYS A 19 6.10 -8.66 1.38
CA LYS A 19 6.79 -9.80 0.77
C LYS A 19 8.09 -10.11 1.46
N HIS A 20 8.40 -11.39 1.58
CA HIS A 20 9.66 -11.86 2.11
C HIS A 20 10.80 -11.65 1.10
N LYS A 21 11.92 -11.09 1.54
CA LYS A 21 13.08 -10.76 0.68
C LYS A 21 13.74 -12.00 0.09
N GLN A 22 13.82 -13.08 0.87
CA GLN A 22 14.45 -14.33 0.44
C GLN A 22 13.44 -15.34 -0.13
N ASN A 23 12.15 -15.18 0.16
CA ASN A 23 11.13 -16.16 -0.20
C ASN A 23 10.08 -15.48 -1.07
N HIS A 24 10.24 -15.59 -2.39
CA HIS A 24 9.37 -14.91 -3.35
C HIS A 24 7.94 -15.44 -3.36
N THR A 25 7.69 -16.62 -2.77
CA THR A 25 6.36 -17.21 -2.57
C THR A 25 5.69 -16.76 -1.27
N ASP A 26 6.42 -16.19 -0.32
CA ASP A 26 5.87 -15.70 0.94
C ASP A 26 5.60 -14.20 0.79
N LEU A 27 4.40 -13.90 0.32
CA LEU A 27 3.88 -12.54 0.20
C LEU A 27 2.44 -12.51 0.68
N GLY A 28 2.03 -11.37 1.19
CA GLY A 28 0.68 -11.17 1.68
C GLY A 28 0.27 -9.71 1.56
N LYS A 29 -0.99 -9.45 1.86
CA LYS A 29 -1.53 -8.11 1.96
C LYS A 29 -2.45 -8.03 3.16
N PHE A 30 -2.41 -6.90 3.84
CA PHE A 30 -3.34 -6.57 4.89
C PHE A 30 -4.60 -6.03 4.25
N ASP A 31 -5.75 -6.62 4.51
CA ASP A 31 -7.06 -6.11 4.07
C ASP A 31 -7.50 -4.85 4.85
N LYS A 32 -6.57 -4.25 5.61
CA LYS A 32 -6.79 -3.08 6.42
C LYS A 32 -6.63 -1.84 5.55
N VAL A 33 -7.76 -1.29 5.13
CA VAL A 33 -7.81 -0.02 4.40
C VAL A 33 -7.50 1.12 5.36
N MET A 34 -6.54 1.95 5.01
CA MET A 34 -6.12 3.14 5.73
C MET A 34 -5.70 4.24 4.76
N THR A 35 -5.33 5.40 5.28
CA THR A 35 -4.79 6.48 4.46
C THR A 35 -3.36 6.16 3.98
N TYR A 36 -2.94 6.74 2.86
CA TYR A 36 -1.56 6.60 2.38
C TYR A 36 -0.52 6.97 3.44
N GLY A 37 -0.78 8.03 4.21
CA GLY A 37 0.10 8.47 5.29
C GLY A 37 0.19 7.48 6.45
N GLU A 38 -0.91 6.83 6.80
CA GLU A 38 -0.92 5.77 7.82
C GLU A 38 -0.25 4.49 7.32
N ALA A 39 -0.54 4.09 6.09
CA ALA A 39 0.04 2.90 5.47
C ALA A 39 1.56 3.02 5.37
N LEU A 40 2.10 4.20 5.04
CA LEU A 40 3.55 4.44 5.08
C LEU A 40 4.14 4.25 6.47
N LYS A 41 3.55 4.85 7.50
CA LYS A 41 4.05 4.74 8.88
C LYS A 41 3.99 3.30 9.39
N GLU A 42 2.92 2.56 9.08
CA GLU A 42 2.83 1.15 9.43
C GLU A 42 3.83 0.30 8.64
N CYS A 43 4.05 0.57 7.35
CA CYS A 43 5.09 -0.11 6.57
C CYS A 43 6.47 0.10 7.19
N GLU A 44 6.85 1.32 7.54
CA GLU A 44 8.15 1.63 8.15
C GLU A 44 8.37 0.85 9.45
N LYS A 45 7.37 0.85 10.35
CA LYS A 45 7.42 0.06 11.59
C LYS A 45 7.58 -1.44 11.33
N LEU A 46 6.80 -1.97 10.39
CA LEU A 46 6.82 -3.40 10.06
C LEU A 46 8.16 -3.80 9.43
N ILE A 47 8.78 -2.93 8.62
CA ILE A 47 10.12 -3.14 8.07
C ILE A 47 11.18 -3.12 9.17
N GLU A 48 11.08 -2.21 10.14
CA GLU A 48 12.00 -2.15 11.28
C GLU A 48 11.92 -3.42 12.14
N GLU A 49 10.71 -3.93 12.41
CA GLU A 49 10.50 -5.16 13.17
C GLU A 49 10.84 -6.42 12.37
N ASN A 50 10.60 -6.40 11.05
CA ASN A 50 10.77 -7.55 10.16
C ASN A 50 11.63 -7.15 8.96
N GLN A 51 12.93 -6.92 9.19
CA GLN A 51 13.88 -6.50 8.14
C GLN A 51 14.05 -7.51 7.00
N GLU A 52 13.67 -8.76 7.23
CA GLU A 52 13.60 -9.84 6.24
C GLU A 52 12.39 -9.73 5.30
N LYS A 53 11.39 -8.91 5.66
CA LYS A 53 10.21 -8.62 4.87
C LYS A 53 10.27 -7.18 4.35
N THR A 54 9.63 -6.96 3.22
CA THR A 54 9.49 -5.66 2.58
C THR A 54 8.02 -5.33 2.60
N PHE A 55 7.65 -4.20 3.18
CA PHE A 55 6.27 -3.73 3.25
C PHE A 55 6.13 -2.50 2.36
N TRP A 56 5.00 -2.37 1.66
CA TRP A 56 4.70 -1.18 0.86
C TRP A 56 3.21 -0.87 0.86
N PRO A 57 2.85 0.43 0.82
CA PRO A 57 1.47 0.85 0.67
C PRO A 57 1.00 0.62 -0.78
N GLU A 58 -0.01 -0.21 -0.94
CA GLU A 58 -0.69 -0.52 -2.21
C GLU A 58 -2.08 0.12 -2.20
N LYS A 59 -2.52 0.68 -3.33
CA LYS A 59 -3.88 1.24 -3.41
C LYS A 59 -4.83 0.07 -3.66
N SER A 60 -5.79 -0.15 -2.78
CA SER A 60 -6.81 -1.18 -2.96
C SER A 60 -7.64 -0.84 -4.19
N GLU A 61 -7.62 -1.75 -5.17
CA GLU A 61 -8.24 -1.53 -6.49
C GLU A 61 -9.78 -1.49 -6.42
N ASP A 62 -10.35 -1.84 -5.26
CA ASP A 62 -11.78 -1.73 -4.94
C ASP A 62 -12.31 -0.28 -4.98
N SER A 63 -11.43 0.73 -4.99
CA SER A 63 -11.80 2.14 -5.13
C SER A 63 -12.00 2.61 -6.59
N LYS A 64 -12.00 1.71 -7.59
CA LYS A 64 -12.48 2.05 -8.93
C LYS A 64 -13.90 1.56 -9.13
N GLU A 65 -14.84 2.34 -8.60
CA GLU A 65 -16.16 2.45 -9.21
C GLU A 65 -15.99 2.75 -10.70
N GLY A 66 -16.47 1.81 -11.53
CA GLY A 66 -17.08 2.12 -12.83
C GLY A 66 -16.20 2.73 -13.92
N PHE A 67 -15.08 2.12 -14.30
CA PHE A 67 -14.57 2.35 -15.66
C PHE A 67 -15.38 1.51 -16.65
N ALA A 68 -16.64 1.91 -16.87
CA ALA A 68 -17.45 1.44 -17.99
C ALA A 68 -16.90 2.10 -19.26
N PHE A 69 -16.22 1.32 -20.10
CA PHE A 69 -15.95 1.74 -21.48
C PHE A 69 -17.29 1.70 -22.26
N PRO A 70 -17.64 2.76 -23.02
CA PRO A 70 -18.81 2.77 -23.88
C PRO A 70 -18.70 1.79 -25.06
#